data_AF-A0A6J4PTF9-F1
#
_entry.id   AF-A0A6J4PTF9-F1
#
_cell.length_a   1.000
_cell.length_b   1.000
_cell.length_c   1.000
_cell.angle_alpha   90.00
_cell.angle_beta   90.00
_cell.angle_gamma   90.00
#
_symmetry.space_group_name_H-M   'P 1'
#
loop_
_entity.id
_entity.type
_entity.pdbx_description
1 polymer ?
#
loop_
_entity_poly.entity_id
_entity_poly.type
_entity_poly.pdbx_seq_one_letter_code
_entity_poly.pdbx_strand_id
1 'polypeptide(L)' 'SYHSVQAGGETREAIVWYYPNPIPAAADIEGHLCFFNEKVALEVDGEVQQRPQTQWS' A
#
# COMPACT_ATOMS: atom_id res chain seq x y z
N SER A 1 -1.70 10.50 -1.41
CA SER A 1 -0.81 10.87 -0.28
C SER A 1 0.02 9.67 0.15
N TYR A 2 1.22 9.88 0.73
CA TYR A 2 2.11 8.81 1.21
C TYR A 2 2.27 8.90 2.72
N HIS A 3 2.29 7.74 3.39
CA HIS A 3 2.30 7.64 4.84
C HIS A 3 3.28 6.57 5.33
N SER A 4 3.90 6.85 6.48
CA SER A 4 4.75 5.93 7.21
C SER A 4 3.96 5.24 8.32
N VAL A 5 4.30 4.00 8.63
CA VAL A 5 3.67 3.22 9.69
C VAL A 5 4.67 3.01 10.81
N GLN A 6 4.25 3.28 12.05
CA GLN A 6 5.01 2.95 13.25
C GLN A 6 4.37 1.74 13.92
N ALA A 7 5.11 0.65 14.05
CA ALA A 7 4.63 -0.59 14.65
C ALA A 7 5.80 -1.37 15.28
N GLY A 8 5.56 -2.00 16.44
CA GLY A 8 6.58 -2.84 17.08
C GLY A 8 7.86 -2.11 17.49
N GLY A 9 7.82 -0.77 17.66
CA GLY A 9 9.01 0.04 17.95
C GLY A 9 9.83 0.44 16.72
N GLU A 10 9.42 0.03 15.52
CA GLU A 10 10.06 0.42 14.26
C GLU A 10 9.14 1.33 13.43
N THR A 11 9.75 2.23 12.66
CA THR A 11 9.05 3.03 11.66
C THR A 11 9.40 2.51 10.28
N ARG A 12 8.37 2.22 9.47
CA ARG A 12 8.49 1.87 8.06
C ARG A 12 7.99 3.04 7.22
N GLU A 13 8.89 3.64 6.47
CA GLU A 13 8.61 4.87 5.76
C GLU A 13 7.90 4.65 4.42
N ALA A 14 6.89 5.49 4.16
CA ALA A 14 6.18 5.56 2.88
C ALA A 14 5.76 4.18 2.33
N ILE A 15 5.23 3.32 3.21
CA ILE A 15 4.74 1.98 2.82
C ILE A 15 3.25 1.96 2.49
N VAL A 16 2.51 3.01 2.87
CA VAL A 16 1.09 3.18 2.57
C VAL A 16 0.87 4.42 1.73
N TRP A 17 -0.05 4.33 0.79
CA TRP A 17 -0.57 5.48 0.07
C TRP A 17 -2.08 5.35 -0.15
N TYR A 18 -2.76 6.46 -0.41
CA TYR A 18 -4.18 6.45 -0.78
C TYR A 18 -4.58 7.71 -1.55
N TYR A 19 -5.76 7.65 -2.17
CA TYR A 19 -6.40 8.80 -2.81
C TYR A 19 -7.48 9.38 -1.89
N PRO A 20 -7.26 10.55 -1.27
CA PRO A 20 -8.28 11.20 -0.46
C PRO A 20 -9.41 11.82 -1.30
N ASN A 21 -9.14 12.16 -2.56
CA ASN A 21 -10.11 12.70 -3.51
C ASN A 21 -9.79 12.09 -4.89
N PRO A 22 -10.26 10.87 -5.19
CA PRO A 22 -10.02 10.23 -6.48
C PRO A 22 -10.80 10.92 -7.61
N ILE A 23 -10.47 10.58 -8.85
CA ILE A 23 -11.26 11.01 -10.01
C ILE A 23 -12.64 10.32 -10.01
N PRO A 24 -13.68 10.90 -10.66
CA PRO A 24 -15.03 10.34 -10.62
C PRO A 24 -15.13 8.87 -11.08
N ALA A 25 -14.33 8.46 -12.07
CA ALA A 25 -14.31 7.08 -12.57
C ALA A 25 -13.73 6.07 -11.56
N ALA A 26 -13.07 6.54 -10.50
CA ALA A 26 -12.48 5.74 -9.44
C ALA A 26 -12.98 6.20 -8.05
N ALA A 27 -14.21 6.72 -7.97
CA ALA A 27 -14.79 7.19 -6.71
C ALA A 27 -14.82 6.09 -5.64
N ASP A 28 -14.98 4.83 -6.07
CA ASP A 28 -15.08 3.66 -5.18
C ASP A 28 -13.82 3.38 -4.36
N ILE A 29 -12.67 3.98 -4.69
CA ILE A 29 -11.42 3.80 -3.92
C ILE A 29 -11.09 4.99 -3.01
N GLU A 30 -12.02 5.93 -2.81
CA GLU A 30 -11.82 7.07 -1.92
C GLU A 30 -11.49 6.61 -0.49
N GLY A 31 -10.37 7.10 0.05
CA GLY A 31 -9.94 6.75 1.40
C GLY A 31 -9.38 5.33 1.58
N HIS A 32 -9.43 4.47 0.55
CA HIS A 32 -8.89 3.12 0.62
C HIS A 32 -7.36 3.16 0.66
N LEU A 33 -6.78 2.41 1.60
CA LEU A 33 -5.33 2.31 1.76
C LEU A 33 -4.75 1.29 0.78
N CYS A 34 -3.63 1.66 0.19
CA CYS A 34 -2.85 0.83 -0.71
C CYS A 34 -1.42 0.66 -0.18
N PHE A 35 -0.82 -0.48 -0.49
CA PHE A 35 0.52 -0.85 -0.05
C PHE A 35 1.42 -1.11 -1.26
N PHE A 36 2.71 -0.80 -1.13
CA PHE A 36 3.72 -1.25 -2.10
C PHE A 36 4.04 -2.72 -1.84
N ASN A 37 3.61 -3.61 -2.73
CA ASN A 37 3.85 -5.06 -2.60
C ASN A 37 5.36 -5.39 -2.51
N GLU A 38 6.21 -4.55 -3.10
CA GLU A 38 7.67 -4.65 -3.01
C GLU A 38 8.22 -4.42 -1.59
N LYS A 39 7.47 -3.69 -0.76
CA LYS A 39 7.91 -3.28 0.59
C LYS A 39 7.23 -4.06 1.71
N VAL A 40 6.20 -4.86 1.40
CA VAL A 40 5.43 -5.61 2.40
C VAL A 40 5.38 -7.10 2.05
N ALA A 41 4.94 -7.93 3.00
CA ALA A 41 4.37 -9.22 2.67
C ALA A 41 2.86 -9.00 2.55
N LEU A 42 2.28 -9.39 1.41
CA LEU A 42 0.88 -9.16 1.12
C LEU A 42 0.16 -10.52 1.05
N GLU A 43 -0.97 -10.61 1.73
CA GLU A 43 -1.86 -11.77 1.68
C GLU A 43 -3.26 -11.28 1.31
N VAL A 44 -3.91 -11.96 0.36
CA VAL A 44 -5.27 -11.66 -0.07
C VAL A 44 -6.07 -12.94 0.04
N ASP A 45 -7.11 -12.94 0.86
CA ASP A 45 -7.99 -14.09 1.10
C ASP A 45 -7.23 -15.39 1.47
N GLY A 46 -6.14 -15.26 2.23
CA GLY A 46 -5.29 -16.40 2.63
C GLY A 46 -4.17 -16.73 1.64
N GLU A 47 -4.11 -16.07 0.48
CA GLU A 47 -3.09 -16.30 -0.54
C GLU A 47 -1.97 -15.27 -0.46
N VAL A 48 -0.76 -15.73 -0.14
CA VAL A 48 0.44 -14.90 -0.14
C VAL A 48 0.78 -14.48 -1.56
N GLN A 49 0.84 -13.17 -1.78
CA GLN A 49 1.16 -12.56 -3.06
C GLN A 49 2.67 -12.59 -3.29
N GLN A 50 3.09 -12.93 -4.51
CA GLN A 50 4.49 -12.85 -4.88
C GLN A 50 4.93 -11.40 -4.93
N ARG A 51 6.14 -11.15 -4.42
CA ARG A 51 6.76 -9.83 -4.52
C ARG A 51 7.21 -9.60 -5.96
N PRO A 52 6.69 -8.57 -6.66
CA PRO A 52 7.10 -8.29 -8.02
C PRO A 52 8.51 -7.71 -8.04
N GLN A 53 9.24 -7.97 -9.13
CA GLN A 53 10.46 -7.24 -9.44
C GLN A 53 10.09 -6.06 -10.34
N THR A 54 10.22 -4.85 -9.81
CA THR A 54 9.93 -3.62 -10.56
C THR A 54 11.15 -2.71 -10.56
N GLN A 55 11.17 -1.71 -11.44
CA GLN A 55 12.28 -0.74 -11.47
C GLN A 55 12.35 0.18 -10.22
N TRP A 56 11.38 0.07 -9.32
CA TRP A 56 11.29 0.84 -8.08
C TRP A 56 11.66 0.02 -6.85
N SER A 57 12.14 -1.22 -7.05
CA SER A 57 12.53 -2.19 -6.02
C SER A 57 13.82 -2.93 -6.35
#